data_AF-A0A536EHA5-F1
#
_entry.id   AF-A0A536EHA5-F1
#
_cell.length_a   1.000
_cell.length_b   1.000
_cell.length_c   1.000
_cell.angle_alpha   90.00
_cell.angle_beta   90.00
_cell.angle_gamma   90.00
#
_symmetry.space_group_name_H-M   'P 1'
#
loop_
_entity.id
_entity.type
_entity.pdbx_description
1 polymer ?
#
loop_
_entity_poly.entity_id
_entity_poly.type
_entity_poly.pdbx_seq_one_letter_code
_entity_poly.pdbx_strand_id
1 'polypeptide(L)'
;MAATPSRQRPWGMVTGFEWVGSMRPSRKRSGAADDDQAETQVGLSSPFAPVLGRYRHRLATPLADQFLGADRRHRVRLVGTMHQIWHRHVWLQPLFSLLARFDILFPESGCDVPASMTIARVDEGATWRRTFAFVKSRRFDATMRYLPESGLVERIGPRGLIEVPWRVRVLAGDAIEITTGRLRMRAGRLRLPIPGVFQVAVRATERAVSDTIAVDLVVSHRFLGAIFGYNGTFAVRREALNAKRPNRSEGVSLQRYRPWFYAAAAYNLAWGLLVIVWPVSLFRLIGMPLTSEIASWQALGMMVLVYAPAYWWVARDPVRHRHLAAIALLGKLLGPLGFLWALHAHTLPLQFGLAILTNDCLWWPAFTAFLVRATRRSGGWRALLAGR
;
A
#
# COMPACT_ATOMS: atom_id res chain seq x y z
N MET A 1 -40.95 -8.27 -74.61
CA MET A 1 -40.29 -7.11 -75.25
C MET A 1 -40.95 -5.86 -74.69
N ALA A 2 -40.16 -5.02 -74.01
CA ALA A 2 -40.40 -3.61 -73.65
C ALA A 2 -41.62 -3.16 -72.81
N ALA A 3 -41.27 -2.40 -71.76
CA ALA A 3 -41.88 -1.14 -71.30
C ALA A 3 -43.08 -1.14 -70.33
N THR A 4 -42.74 -1.00 -69.04
CA THR A 4 -43.44 -0.41 -67.89
C THR A 4 -43.45 1.13 -67.94
N PRO A 5 -44.08 1.89 -67.01
CA PRO A 5 -45.44 1.83 -66.46
C PRO A 5 -46.17 3.19 -66.50
N SER A 6 -47.49 3.17 -66.31
CA SER A 6 -48.32 4.34 -66.01
C SER A 6 -48.68 4.44 -64.51
N ARG A 7 -49.17 5.63 -64.17
CA ARG A 7 -49.42 6.25 -62.87
C ARG A 7 -50.55 5.61 -62.02
N GLN A 8 -50.46 5.96 -60.72
CA GLN A 8 -51.55 6.31 -59.77
C GLN A 8 -52.44 5.20 -59.15
N ARG A 9 -52.26 5.01 -57.82
CA ARG A 9 -53.22 5.26 -56.69
C ARG A 9 -54.59 4.49 -56.68
N PRO A 10 -55.34 4.43 -55.55
CA PRO A 10 -55.10 3.78 -54.24
C PRO A 10 -56.32 2.91 -53.75
N TRP A 11 -56.22 2.35 -52.53
CA TRP A 11 -57.30 1.85 -51.63
C TRP A 11 -57.94 0.46 -51.80
N GLY A 12 -58.16 -0.19 -50.65
CA GLY A 12 -59.05 -1.34 -50.42
C GLY A 12 -58.35 -2.48 -49.66
N MET A 13 -58.27 -2.52 -48.32
CA MET A 13 -59.25 -3.15 -47.40
C MET A 13 -59.62 -4.58 -47.88
N VAL A 14 -59.47 -5.70 -47.17
CA VAL A 14 -59.64 -6.06 -45.74
C VAL A 14 -59.02 -7.46 -45.48
N THR A 15 -58.89 -7.82 -44.19
CA THR A 15 -58.77 -9.18 -43.56
C THR A 15 -57.41 -9.86 -43.70
N GLY A 16 -56.69 -10.27 -42.65
CA GLY A 16 -57.09 -10.80 -41.35
C GLY A 16 -56.49 -12.21 -41.24
N PHE A 17 -55.55 -12.42 -40.29
CA PHE A 17 -54.84 -13.68 -39.95
C PHE A 17 -53.83 -14.20 -40.99
N GLU A 18 -52.64 -14.73 -40.68
CA GLU A 18 -51.84 -14.94 -39.47
C GLU A 18 -50.43 -15.38 -39.97
N TRP A 19 -49.35 -15.01 -39.27
CA TRP A 19 -48.12 -15.80 -39.02
C TRP A 19 -46.93 -14.90 -38.65
N VAL A 20 -46.27 -15.33 -37.57
CA VAL A 20 -45.27 -14.65 -36.75
C VAL A 20 -43.88 -14.73 -37.38
N GLY A 21 -43.13 -13.63 -37.33
CA GLY A 21 -41.72 -13.60 -37.69
C GLY A 21 -41.03 -12.33 -37.18
N SER A 22 -40.32 -12.48 -36.07
CA SER A 22 -39.57 -11.46 -35.33
C SER A 22 -38.56 -10.67 -36.18
N MET A 23 -38.59 -9.34 -36.10
CA MET A 23 -37.43 -8.44 -36.09
C MET A 23 -37.89 -7.00 -35.78
N ARG A 24 -37.57 -6.48 -34.58
CA ARG A 24 -37.67 -5.04 -34.28
C ARG A 24 -36.29 -4.40 -34.41
N PRO A 25 -36.14 -3.28 -35.16
CA PRO A 25 -34.89 -2.55 -35.22
C PRO A 25 -34.71 -1.62 -34.01
N SER A 26 -33.43 -1.51 -33.65
CA SER A 26 -32.80 -0.64 -32.65
C SER A 26 -33.31 0.81 -32.63
N ARG A 27 -33.62 1.31 -31.42
CA ARG A 27 -33.76 2.75 -31.16
C ARG A 27 -32.89 3.15 -29.96
N LYS A 28 -31.77 3.80 -30.28
CA LYS A 28 -30.93 4.58 -29.35
C LYS A 28 -31.78 5.63 -28.61
N ARG A 29 -31.70 5.67 -27.28
CA ARG A 29 -31.54 6.87 -26.41
C ARG A 29 -31.93 6.54 -24.96
N SER A 30 -30.95 6.56 -24.05
CA SER A 30 -30.99 7.20 -22.72
C SER A 30 -29.88 6.60 -21.84
N GLY A 31 -28.65 7.09 -21.96
CA GLY A 31 -27.52 6.66 -21.14
C GLY A 31 -26.77 7.80 -20.45
N ALA A 32 -27.28 9.03 -20.51
CA ALA A 32 -26.58 10.21 -20.00
C ALA A 32 -27.22 10.83 -18.75
N ALA A 33 -28.45 10.44 -18.39
CA ALA A 33 -29.17 11.04 -17.25
C ALA A 33 -29.13 10.17 -15.98
N ASP A 34 -28.88 8.87 -16.10
CA ASP A 34 -28.81 7.94 -14.96
C ASP A 34 -27.41 7.88 -14.32
N ASP A 35 -26.34 8.23 -15.05
CA ASP A 35 -24.98 8.25 -14.51
C ASP A 35 -24.70 9.48 -13.64
N ASP A 36 -25.38 10.60 -13.89
CA ASP A 36 -25.19 11.85 -13.13
C ASP A 36 -25.90 11.84 -11.76
N GLN A 37 -26.93 11.00 -11.57
CA GLN A 37 -27.66 10.93 -10.30
C GLN A 37 -27.05 9.95 -9.30
N ALA A 38 -26.13 9.07 -9.73
CA ALA A 38 -25.45 8.11 -8.85
C ALA A 38 -24.27 8.70 -8.06
N GLU A 39 -23.75 9.89 -8.43
CA GLU A 39 -22.63 10.54 -7.73
C GLU A 39 -23.02 11.32 -6.47
N THR A 40 -24.32 11.39 -6.14
CA THR A 40 -24.85 12.18 -5.01
C THR A 40 -25.17 11.33 -3.78
N GLN A 41 -24.31 10.37 -3.41
CA GLN A 41 -24.39 9.69 -2.11
C GLN A 41 -23.20 10.01 -1.20
N VAL A 42 -23.54 10.78 -0.17
CA VAL A 42 -22.75 11.18 1.00
C VAL A 42 -21.97 9.97 1.56
N GLY A 43 -20.65 9.99 1.45
CA GLY A 43 -19.72 8.97 1.98
C GLY A 43 -18.71 8.38 0.97
N LEU A 44 -18.89 8.63 -0.33
CA LEU A 44 -18.13 7.97 -1.40
C LEU A 44 -17.06 8.83 -2.09
N SER A 45 -16.88 10.11 -1.71
CA SER A 45 -16.05 11.08 -2.45
C SER A 45 -14.79 11.55 -1.69
N SER A 46 -13.86 12.21 -2.40
CA SER A 46 -12.65 12.84 -1.84
C SER A 46 -12.96 13.75 -0.64
N PRO A 47 -12.09 13.89 0.37
CA PRO A 47 -12.30 14.86 1.46
C PRO A 47 -12.43 16.31 0.96
N PHE A 48 -12.01 16.61 -0.26
CA PHE A 48 -12.18 17.92 -0.87
C PHE A 48 -13.52 18.10 -1.59
N ALA A 49 -14.30 17.03 -1.80
CA ALA A 49 -15.55 17.10 -2.55
C ALA A 49 -16.58 18.09 -1.98
N PRO A 50 -16.77 18.22 -0.65
CA PRO A 50 -17.69 19.22 -0.11
C PRO A 50 -17.29 20.67 -0.42
N VAL A 51 -16.02 20.94 -0.71
CA VAL A 51 -15.48 22.29 -0.96
C VAL A 51 -15.31 22.55 -2.46
N LEU A 52 -14.74 21.58 -3.18
CA LEU A 52 -14.33 21.71 -4.58
C LEU A 52 -15.24 20.97 -5.56
N GLY A 53 -16.15 20.11 -5.09
CA GLY A 53 -16.99 19.27 -5.96
C GLY A 53 -17.78 20.07 -7.00
N ARG A 54 -18.37 21.20 -6.59
CA ARG A 54 -19.10 22.11 -7.50
C ARG A 54 -18.24 22.74 -8.61
N TYR A 55 -16.92 22.73 -8.45
CA TYR A 55 -15.96 23.27 -9.41
C TYR A 55 -15.31 22.18 -10.27
N ARG A 56 -15.64 20.89 -10.09
CA ARG A 56 -14.97 19.75 -10.75
C ARG A 56 -14.81 19.94 -12.27
N HIS A 57 -15.87 20.39 -12.95
CA HIS A 57 -15.87 20.59 -14.41
C HIS A 57 -15.31 21.95 -14.85
N ARG A 58 -15.08 22.88 -13.91
CA ARG A 58 -14.50 24.20 -14.17
C ARG A 58 -13.00 24.25 -13.88
N LEU A 59 -12.51 23.31 -13.08
CA LEU A 59 -11.09 23.19 -12.76
C LEU A 59 -10.33 22.56 -13.93
N ALA A 60 -9.14 23.05 -14.19
CA ALA A 60 -8.19 22.40 -15.08
C ALA A 60 -7.93 20.97 -14.60
N THR A 61 -7.81 20.04 -15.55
CA THR A 61 -7.66 18.60 -15.30
C THR A 61 -6.63 18.24 -14.22
N PRO A 62 -5.39 18.77 -14.21
CA PRO A 62 -4.43 18.38 -13.19
C PRO A 62 -4.85 18.79 -11.76
N LEU A 63 -5.52 19.95 -11.59
CA LEU A 63 -6.05 20.38 -10.28
C LEU A 63 -7.25 19.52 -9.86
N ALA A 64 -8.16 19.25 -10.79
CA ALA A 64 -9.29 18.35 -10.53
C ALA A 64 -8.80 16.95 -10.13
N ASP A 65 -7.78 16.42 -10.81
CA ASP A 65 -7.17 15.14 -10.48
C ASP A 65 -6.49 15.16 -9.11
N GLN A 66 -5.66 16.16 -8.80
CA GLN A 66 -4.99 16.25 -7.50
C GLN A 66 -5.99 16.21 -6.33
N PHE A 67 -7.03 17.04 -6.37
CA PHE A 67 -7.93 17.22 -5.24
C PHE A 67 -9.10 16.26 -5.23
N LEU A 68 -9.60 15.84 -6.40
CA LEU A 68 -10.85 15.08 -6.55
C LEU A 68 -10.68 13.75 -7.30
N GLY A 69 -9.47 13.42 -7.78
CA GLY A 69 -9.20 12.25 -8.61
C GLY A 69 -8.89 10.96 -7.85
N ALA A 70 -8.54 11.03 -6.56
CA ALA A 70 -8.25 9.84 -5.74
C ALA A 70 -9.55 9.18 -5.24
N ASP A 71 -9.73 7.89 -5.54
CA ASP A 71 -10.91 7.11 -5.19
C ASP A 71 -10.54 5.64 -4.86
N ARG A 72 -11.52 4.72 -4.84
CA ARG A 72 -11.29 3.29 -4.56
C ARG A 72 -10.48 2.56 -5.64
N ARG A 73 -10.52 3.06 -6.87
CA ARG A 73 -9.90 2.48 -8.08
C ARG A 73 -8.72 3.29 -8.59
N HIS A 74 -8.50 4.50 -8.10
CA HIS A 74 -7.45 5.39 -8.57
C HIS A 74 -6.69 6.07 -7.42
N ARG A 75 -5.38 6.17 -7.58
CA ARG A 75 -4.52 7.03 -6.77
C ARG A 75 -3.98 8.13 -7.67
N VAL A 76 -3.59 9.23 -7.07
CA VAL A 76 -3.02 10.35 -7.82
C VAL A 76 -1.56 10.46 -7.44
N ARG A 77 -0.70 10.49 -8.45
CA ARG A 77 0.74 10.62 -8.28
C ARG A 77 1.20 11.91 -8.94
N LEU A 78 1.91 12.71 -8.18
CA LEU A 78 2.56 13.92 -8.63
C LEU A 78 4.07 13.67 -8.62
N VAL A 79 4.73 13.94 -9.73
CA VAL A 79 6.18 13.76 -9.88
C VAL A 79 6.75 15.00 -10.54
N GLY A 80 7.81 15.53 -9.97
CA GLY A 80 8.44 16.72 -10.50
C GLY A 80 9.60 17.19 -9.64
N THR A 81 9.84 18.49 -9.69
CA THR A 81 11.01 19.12 -9.09
C THR A 81 10.57 20.31 -8.25
N MET A 82 11.10 20.40 -7.04
CA MET A 82 11.08 21.63 -6.26
C MET A 82 12.26 22.49 -6.72
N HIS A 83 11.98 23.56 -7.48
CA HIS A 83 13.03 24.42 -8.02
C HIS A 83 13.77 25.14 -6.89
N GLN A 84 13.05 25.51 -5.83
CA GLN A 84 13.65 26.11 -4.65
C GLN A 84 12.92 25.69 -3.37
N ILE A 85 13.68 25.27 -2.37
CA ILE A 85 13.24 25.09 -0.99
C ILE A 85 14.17 25.90 -0.11
N TRP A 86 13.60 26.76 0.73
CA TRP A 86 14.37 27.66 1.57
C TRP A 86 13.80 27.77 2.97
N HIS A 87 14.70 28.06 3.92
CA HIS A 87 14.38 28.53 5.26
C HIS A 87 15.10 29.85 5.51
N ARG A 88 14.48 30.78 6.23
CA ARG A 88 15.08 32.10 6.46
C ARG A 88 16.03 32.13 7.65
N HIS A 89 15.59 31.61 8.79
CA HIS A 89 16.29 31.75 10.07
C HIS A 89 17.06 30.49 10.41
N VAL A 90 18.39 30.52 10.23
CA VAL A 90 19.27 29.36 10.42
C VAL A 90 19.21 28.81 11.85
N TRP A 91 18.94 29.65 12.86
CA TRP A 91 18.80 29.20 14.25
C TRP A 91 17.55 28.34 14.50
N LEU A 92 16.59 28.25 13.57
CA LEU A 92 15.46 27.31 13.64
C LEU A 92 15.84 25.88 13.24
N GLN A 93 17.06 25.67 12.74
CA GLN A 93 17.57 24.36 12.31
C GLN A 93 17.42 23.23 13.35
N PRO A 94 17.74 23.44 14.65
CA PRO A 94 17.55 22.39 15.67
C PRO A 94 16.07 22.02 15.86
N LEU A 95 15.18 23.02 15.84
CA LEU A 95 13.74 22.81 15.93
C LEU A 95 13.22 22.03 14.72
N PHE A 96 13.62 22.42 13.51
CA PHE A 96 13.22 21.71 12.29
C PHE A 96 13.77 20.28 12.23
N SER A 97 14.98 20.06 12.74
CA SER A 97 15.57 18.72 12.87
C SER A 97 14.76 17.84 13.83
N LEU A 98 14.29 18.40 14.95
CA LEU A 98 13.40 17.70 15.88
C LEU A 98 12.05 17.37 15.21
N LEU A 99 11.44 18.33 14.51
CA LEU A 99 10.18 18.14 13.78
C LEU A 99 10.29 17.12 12.64
N ALA A 100 11.47 17.02 12.01
CA ALA A 100 11.76 16.04 10.96
C ALA A 100 11.74 14.60 11.46
N ARG A 101 12.09 14.36 12.73
CA ARG A 101 11.94 13.03 13.36
C ARG A 101 10.50 12.55 13.40
N PHE A 102 9.55 13.47 13.26
CA PHE A 102 8.12 13.25 13.39
C PHE A 102 7.37 13.43 12.06
N ASP A 103 8.07 13.57 10.93
CA ASP A 103 7.49 13.83 9.60
C ASP A 103 6.61 15.11 9.53
N ILE A 104 6.93 16.13 10.34
CA ILE A 104 6.15 17.39 10.44
C ILE A 104 6.72 18.52 9.58
N LEU A 105 8.05 18.59 9.42
CA LEU A 105 8.79 19.55 8.57
C LEU A 105 10.20 18.99 8.41
N PHE A 106 11.02 19.51 7.52
CA PHE A 106 12.43 19.11 7.40
C PHE A 106 13.37 20.33 7.37
N PRO A 107 14.61 20.20 7.90
CA PRO A 107 15.58 21.29 7.99
C PRO A 107 16.26 21.65 6.67
N GLU A 108 16.24 20.77 5.67
CA GLU A 108 17.01 20.97 4.44
C GLU A 108 16.47 22.11 3.56
N SER A 109 17.39 22.91 3.01
CA SER A 109 17.16 23.80 1.86
C SER A 109 17.87 23.24 0.63
N GLY A 110 17.43 23.64 -0.56
CA GLY A 110 18.08 23.24 -1.81
C GLY A 110 17.40 23.80 -3.05
N CYS A 111 18.10 23.72 -4.17
CA CYS A 111 17.56 24.02 -5.49
C CYS A 111 17.42 22.73 -6.29
N ASP A 112 16.43 22.70 -7.19
CA ASP A 112 16.17 21.59 -8.12
C ASP A 112 16.08 20.21 -7.44
N VAL A 113 15.37 20.13 -6.32
CA VAL A 113 15.23 18.91 -5.52
C VAL A 113 14.12 18.04 -6.13
N PRO A 114 14.42 16.82 -6.62
CA PRO A 114 13.39 15.92 -7.12
C PRO A 114 12.41 15.55 -6.02
N ALA A 115 11.12 15.64 -6.31
CA ALA A 115 10.06 15.41 -5.35
C ALA A 115 8.90 14.63 -5.96
N SER A 116 8.22 13.89 -5.10
CA SER A 116 7.00 13.19 -5.49
C SER A 116 5.96 13.21 -4.38
N MET A 117 4.69 13.22 -4.76
CA MET A 117 3.56 13.13 -3.85
C MET A 117 2.62 12.04 -4.34
N THR A 118 2.14 11.21 -3.41
CA THR A 118 1.10 10.21 -3.68
C THR A 118 -0.10 10.50 -2.81
N ILE A 119 -1.24 10.65 -3.46
CA ILE A 119 -2.55 10.83 -2.83
C ILE A 119 -3.35 9.55 -3.02
N ALA A 120 -3.78 8.96 -1.90
CA ALA A 120 -4.59 7.74 -1.91
C ALA A 120 -5.76 7.87 -0.94
N ARG A 121 -6.91 7.30 -1.30
CA ARG A 121 -8.07 7.23 -0.43
C ARG A 121 -7.79 6.33 0.78
N VAL A 122 -8.33 6.72 1.93
CA VAL A 122 -8.53 5.85 3.10
C VAL A 122 -9.99 5.90 3.55
N ASP A 123 -10.40 5.02 4.47
CA ASP A 123 -11.80 4.89 4.89
C ASP A 123 -12.41 6.24 5.31
N GLU A 124 -11.63 7.01 6.06
CA GLU A 124 -12.05 8.30 6.58
C GLU A 124 -11.18 9.45 6.03
N GLY A 125 -11.04 9.56 4.70
CA GLY A 125 -10.37 10.70 4.04
C GLY A 125 -9.35 10.29 2.97
N ALA A 126 -8.20 10.98 2.94
CA ALA A 126 -7.10 10.67 2.02
C ALA A 126 -5.74 10.79 2.72
N THR A 127 -4.78 9.95 2.34
CA THR A 127 -3.37 10.08 2.73
C THR A 127 -2.60 10.83 1.67
N TRP A 128 -1.80 11.81 2.07
CA TRP A 128 -0.89 12.56 1.21
C TRP A 128 0.53 12.24 1.66
N ARG A 129 1.28 11.50 0.85
CA ARG A 129 2.64 11.08 1.16
C ARG A 129 3.61 11.75 0.22
N ARG A 130 4.48 12.58 0.77
CA ARG A 130 5.44 13.38 -0.01
C ARG A 130 6.86 12.89 0.28
N THR A 131 7.66 12.78 -0.76
CA THR A 131 9.06 12.36 -0.67
C THR A 131 9.94 13.37 -1.40
N PHE A 132 11.02 13.80 -0.73
CA PHE A 132 12.00 14.76 -1.24
C PHE A 132 13.37 14.09 -1.30
N ALA A 133 14.02 14.17 -2.46
CA ALA A 133 15.29 13.50 -2.76
C ALA A 133 16.51 14.38 -2.44
N PHE A 134 16.62 14.83 -1.19
CA PHE A 134 17.88 15.36 -0.67
C PHE A 134 18.93 14.25 -0.50
N VAL A 135 20.18 14.62 -0.17
CA VAL A 135 21.25 13.67 0.21
C VAL A 135 20.75 12.61 1.19
N LYS A 136 19.99 13.04 2.20
CA LYS A 136 19.20 12.16 3.04
C LYS A 136 17.72 12.37 2.72
N SER A 137 17.10 11.39 2.07
CA SER A 137 15.69 11.47 1.70
C SER A 137 14.79 11.86 2.88
N ARG A 138 13.84 12.76 2.61
CA ARG A 138 12.87 13.27 3.59
C ARG A 138 11.46 12.90 3.18
N ARG A 139 10.61 12.69 4.19
CA ARG A 139 9.18 12.44 4.01
C ARG A 139 8.38 13.48 4.76
N PHE A 140 7.21 13.79 4.20
CA PHE A 140 6.21 14.62 4.82
C PHE A 140 4.86 13.97 4.55
N ASP A 141 4.36 13.27 5.56
CA ASP A 141 3.16 12.46 5.46
C ASP A 141 2.02 13.14 6.23
N ALA A 142 0.86 13.23 5.57
CA ALA A 142 -0.32 13.84 6.14
C ALA A 142 -1.58 13.03 5.82
N THR A 143 -2.63 13.26 6.61
CA THR A 143 -3.97 12.76 6.32
C THR A 143 -4.94 13.92 6.20
N MET A 144 -5.70 13.93 5.11
CA MET A 144 -6.72 14.94 4.80
C MET A 144 -8.10 14.39 5.15
N ARG A 145 -8.89 15.17 5.87
CA ARG A 145 -10.25 14.81 6.26
C ARG A 145 -11.18 16.00 6.14
N TYR A 146 -12.43 15.73 5.78
CA TYR A 146 -13.51 16.70 5.97
C TYR A 146 -14.23 16.39 7.27
N LEU A 147 -14.34 17.38 8.15
CA LEU A 147 -15.09 17.31 9.39
C LEU A 147 -16.27 18.28 9.28
N PRO A 148 -17.52 17.85 9.48
CA PRO A 148 -18.70 18.72 9.31
C PRO A 148 -18.60 20.05 10.09
N GLU A 149 -18.07 20.01 11.31
CA GLU A 149 -17.97 21.19 12.19
C GLU A 149 -16.74 22.06 11.91
N SER A 150 -15.67 21.51 11.32
CA SER A 150 -14.35 22.18 11.21
C SER A 150 -13.87 22.35 9.77
N GLY A 151 -14.63 21.87 8.79
CA GLY A 151 -14.26 21.88 7.38
C GLY A 151 -13.14 20.91 7.03
N LEU A 152 -12.34 21.26 6.03
CA LEU A 152 -11.19 20.48 5.59
C LEU A 152 -10.04 20.64 6.58
N VAL A 153 -9.49 19.52 7.06
CA VAL A 153 -8.39 19.49 8.04
C VAL A 153 -7.30 18.55 7.56
N GLU A 154 -6.06 19.04 7.55
CA GLU A 154 -4.85 18.25 7.41
C GLU A 154 -4.34 17.83 8.79
N ARG A 155 -3.98 16.57 8.95
CA ARG A 155 -3.39 16.00 10.16
C ARG A 155 -1.96 15.58 9.89
N ILE A 156 -1.03 16.17 10.62
CA ILE A 156 0.43 15.93 10.50
C ILE A 156 1.01 15.42 11.82
N GLY A 157 2.16 14.76 11.71
CA GLY A 157 2.89 14.20 12.84
C GLY A 157 2.37 12.86 13.37
N PRO A 158 3.00 12.32 14.43
CA PRO A 158 2.69 11.01 14.99
C PRO A 158 1.22 10.91 15.36
N ARG A 159 0.53 9.90 14.81
CA ARG A 159 -0.91 9.68 14.99
C ARG A 159 -1.78 10.91 14.63
N GLY A 160 -1.26 11.88 13.88
CA GLY A 160 -1.94 13.13 13.50
C GLY A 160 -2.04 14.17 14.62
N LEU A 161 -1.03 14.24 15.49
CA LEU A 161 -1.00 15.13 16.67
C LEU A 161 -1.33 16.59 16.37
N ILE A 162 -1.02 17.10 15.17
CA ILE A 162 -1.30 18.48 14.79
C ILE A 162 -2.41 18.49 13.74
N GLU A 163 -3.48 19.23 14.02
CA GLU A 163 -4.57 19.52 13.09
C GLU A 163 -4.40 20.92 12.50
N VAL A 164 -4.38 20.98 11.18
CA VAL A 164 -4.20 22.18 10.38
C VAL A 164 -5.46 22.38 9.53
N PRO A 165 -6.38 23.27 9.94
CA PRO A 165 -7.56 23.57 9.14
C PRO A 165 -7.16 24.25 7.83
N TRP A 166 -7.73 23.82 6.72
CA TRP A 166 -7.49 24.37 5.39
C TRP A 166 -8.68 25.21 4.95
N ARG A 167 -8.39 26.37 4.35
CA ARG A 167 -9.33 27.17 3.59
C ARG A 167 -8.87 27.18 2.14
N VAL A 168 -9.68 26.60 1.28
CA VAL A 168 -9.39 26.45 -0.14
C VAL A 168 -10.28 27.43 -0.92
N ARG A 169 -9.66 28.23 -1.78
CA ARG A 169 -10.35 29.22 -2.62
C ARG A 169 -9.93 29.01 -4.07
N VAL A 170 -10.91 28.84 -4.95
CA VAL A 170 -10.67 28.80 -6.40
C VAL A 170 -10.51 30.23 -6.88
N LEU A 171 -9.32 30.59 -7.36
CA LEU A 171 -9.03 31.92 -7.92
C LEU A 171 -9.51 32.01 -9.37
N ALA A 172 -9.24 30.95 -10.13
CA ALA A 172 -9.63 30.77 -11.52
C ALA A 172 -9.74 29.25 -11.80
N GLY A 173 -10.22 28.85 -12.99
CA GLY A 173 -10.31 27.43 -13.35
C GLY A 173 -8.96 26.71 -13.30
N ASP A 174 -7.87 27.43 -13.53
CA ASP A 174 -6.50 26.94 -13.51
C ASP A 174 -5.74 27.30 -12.22
N ALA A 175 -6.37 27.91 -11.20
CA ALA A 175 -5.63 28.37 -10.02
C ALA A 175 -6.43 28.22 -8.71
N ILE A 176 -5.80 27.60 -7.71
CA ILE A 176 -6.32 27.41 -6.35
C ILE A 176 -5.37 28.05 -5.34
N GLU A 177 -5.95 28.79 -4.39
CA GLU A 177 -5.26 29.28 -3.22
C GLU A 177 -5.67 28.46 -1.99
N ILE A 178 -4.68 28.09 -1.20
CA ILE A 178 -4.83 27.35 0.05
C ILE A 178 -4.24 28.20 1.17
N THR A 179 -5.02 28.43 2.21
CA THR A 179 -4.54 29.08 3.43
C THR A 179 -4.88 28.24 4.65
N THR A 180 -4.09 28.34 5.71
CA THR A 180 -4.36 27.62 6.95
C THR A 180 -5.10 28.47 7.98
N GLY A 181 -6.00 27.83 8.71
CA GLY A 181 -6.59 28.38 9.93
C GLY A 181 -5.64 28.26 11.13
N ARG A 182 -6.16 28.51 12.33
CA ARG A 182 -5.40 28.31 13.58
C ARG A 182 -5.14 26.83 13.81
N LEU A 183 -3.87 26.47 13.98
CA LEU A 183 -3.45 25.11 14.27
C LEU A 183 -3.98 24.65 15.64
N ARG A 184 -4.29 23.37 15.74
CA ARG A 184 -4.77 22.71 16.96
C ARG A 184 -3.91 21.49 17.26
N MET A 185 -3.69 21.23 18.53
CA MET A 185 -3.05 20.01 19.01
C MET A 185 -4.12 18.98 19.38
N ARG A 186 -3.94 17.74 18.94
CA ARG A 186 -4.88 16.63 19.12
C ARG A 186 -4.25 15.52 19.96
N ALA A 187 -4.79 15.29 21.15
CA ALA A 187 -4.41 14.19 22.03
C ALA A 187 -5.64 13.29 22.27
N GLY A 188 -5.78 12.24 21.46
CA GLY A 188 -6.97 11.38 21.49
C GLY A 188 -8.24 12.15 21.10
N ARG A 189 -9.17 12.31 22.06
CA ARG A 189 -10.42 13.07 21.89
C ARG A 189 -10.26 14.57 22.17
N LEU A 190 -9.22 14.99 22.91
CA LEU A 190 -8.98 16.40 23.18
C LEU A 190 -8.43 17.11 21.95
N ARG A 191 -8.95 18.31 21.69
CA ARG A 191 -8.49 19.24 20.65
C ARG A 191 -8.26 20.60 21.30
N LEU A 192 -6.99 20.95 21.51
CA LEU A 192 -6.61 22.22 22.15
C LEU A 192 -6.03 23.17 21.10
N PRO A 193 -6.38 24.47 21.11
CA PRO A 193 -5.75 25.44 20.23
C PRO A 193 -4.27 25.56 20.59
N ILE A 194 -3.39 25.59 19.59
CA ILE A 194 -1.97 25.88 19.82
C ILE A 194 -1.84 27.35 20.27
N PRO A 195 -1.03 27.66 21.31
CA PRO A 195 -0.83 29.04 21.76
C PRO A 195 -0.40 29.97 20.63
N GLY A 196 -0.84 31.24 20.66
CA GLY A 196 -0.65 32.20 19.58
C GLY A 196 0.80 32.40 19.14
N VAL A 197 1.76 32.26 20.08
CA VAL A 197 3.20 32.37 19.83
C VAL A 197 3.79 31.20 19.03
N PHE A 198 3.06 30.08 18.91
CA PHE A 198 3.46 28.91 18.11
C PHE A 198 2.60 28.74 16.85
N GLN A 199 1.71 29.70 16.58
CA GLN A 199 0.87 29.69 15.38
C GLN A 199 1.69 30.07 14.15
N VAL A 200 1.49 29.34 13.06
CA VAL A 200 2.05 29.64 11.75
C VAL A 200 0.92 29.76 10.73
N ALA A 201 1.07 30.71 9.83
CA ALA A 201 0.17 30.90 8.69
C ALA A 201 0.84 30.31 7.45
N VAL A 202 0.16 29.40 6.78
CA VAL A 202 0.59 28.86 5.49
C VAL A 202 -0.27 29.49 4.42
N ARG A 203 0.36 29.95 3.35
CA ARG A 203 -0.29 30.33 2.10
C ARG A 203 0.37 29.55 0.98
N ALA A 204 -0.43 28.83 0.21
CA ALA A 204 0.01 28.13 -0.98
C ALA A 204 -0.87 28.52 -2.17
N THR A 205 -0.25 28.73 -3.32
CA THR A 205 -0.93 28.92 -4.60
C THR A 205 -0.52 27.79 -5.52
N GLU A 206 -1.51 27.11 -6.08
CA GLU A 206 -1.32 26.05 -7.07
C GLU A 206 -1.95 26.50 -8.39
N ARG A 207 -1.16 26.52 -9.46
CA ARG A 207 -1.63 26.89 -10.80
C ARG A 207 -1.36 25.76 -11.79
N ALA A 208 -2.39 25.37 -12.53
CA ALA A 208 -2.27 24.42 -13.63
C ALA A 208 -1.57 25.08 -14.82
N VAL A 209 -0.56 24.40 -15.35
CA VAL A 209 0.13 24.77 -16.60
C VAL A 209 0.23 23.51 -17.44
N SER A 210 -0.58 23.42 -18.49
CA SER A 210 -0.76 22.19 -19.29
C SER A 210 -1.14 21.00 -18.39
N ASP A 211 -0.35 19.92 -18.41
CA ASP A 211 -0.55 18.71 -17.58
C ASP A 211 0.19 18.75 -16.23
N THR A 212 0.69 19.93 -15.86
CA THR A 212 1.46 20.13 -14.63
C THR A 212 0.79 21.12 -13.69
N ILE A 213 1.20 21.08 -12.43
CA ILE A 213 0.85 22.08 -11.42
C ILE A 213 2.14 22.76 -10.96
N ALA A 214 2.18 24.08 -11.09
CA ALA A 214 3.14 24.93 -10.42
C ALA A 214 2.62 25.23 -9.01
N VAL A 215 3.45 24.96 -8.00
CA VAL A 215 3.13 25.18 -6.59
C VAL A 215 4.07 26.25 -6.06
N ASP A 216 3.52 27.23 -5.36
CA ASP A 216 4.26 28.20 -4.56
C ASP A 216 3.69 28.19 -3.14
N LEU A 217 4.52 27.93 -2.14
CA LEU A 217 4.10 27.85 -0.75
C LEU A 217 5.03 28.66 0.15
N VAL A 218 4.43 29.45 1.03
CA VAL A 218 5.13 30.19 2.07
C VAL A 218 4.48 29.95 3.43
N VAL A 219 5.30 29.58 4.40
CA VAL A 219 4.96 29.49 5.83
C VAL A 219 5.51 30.73 6.52
N SER A 220 4.63 31.45 7.19
CA SER A 220 4.93 32.68 7.92
C SER A 220 4.58 32.54 9.39
N HIS A 221 5.42 33.12 10.24
CA HIS A 221 5.18 33.28 11.65
C HIS A 221 4.89 34.75 11.97
N ARG A 222 4.00 35.03 12.93
CA ARG A 222 3.54 36.39 13.26
C ARG A 222 4.70 37.36 13.54
N PHE A 223 5.74 36.92 14.24
CA PHE A 223 6.86 37.77 14.64
C PHE A 223 8.11 37.64 13.76
N LEU A 224 8.26 36.53 13.04
CA LEU A 224 9.49 36.23 12.28
C LEU A 224 9.32 36.45 10.77
N GLY A 225 8.11 36.81 10.33
CA GLY A 225 7.75 36.88 8.93
C GLY A 225 7.80 35.50 8.28
N ALA A 226 8.17 35.45 7.01
CA ALA A 226 8.31 34.19 6.28
C ALA A 226 9.50 33.37 6.81
N ILE A 227 9.23 32.14 7.23
CA ILE A 227 10.20 31.26 7.91
C ILE A 227 10.64 30.09 7.03
N PHE A 228 9.76 29.60 6.16
CA PHE A 228 9.96 28.45 5.29
C PHE A 228 9.13 28.63 4.02
N GLY A 229 9.65 28.21 2.88
CA GLY A 229 8.88 28.22 1.65
C GLY A 229 9.49 27.32 0.59
N TYR A 230 8.66 27.01 -0.41
CA TYR A 230 9.12 26.29 -1.58
C TYR A 230 8.31 26.67 -2.81
N ASN A 231 8.92 26.49 -3.97
CA ASN A 231 8.22 26.46 -5.24
C ASN A 231 8.69 25.26 -6.08
N GLY A 232 7.82 24.81 -6.98
CA GLY A 232 8.10 23.65 -7.81
C GLY A 232 7.04 23.38 -8.86
N THR A 233 7.32 22.41 -9.73
CA THR A 233 6.40 22.01 -10.79
C THR A 233 6.26 20.50 -10.80
N PHE A 234 5.01 20.02 -10.89
CA PHE A 234 4.66 18.61 -10.78
C PHE A 234 3.74 18.16 -11.90
N ALA A 235 4.14 17.11 -12.62
CA ALA A 235 3.23 16.41 -13.51
C ALA A 235 2.23 15.59 -12.68
N VAL A 236 0.94 15.75 -12.94
CA VAL A 236 -0.12 15.03 -12.25
C VAL A 236 -0.55 13.84 -13.08
N ARG A 237 -0.59 12.66 -12.45
CA ARG A 237 -1.10 11.45 -13.09
C ARG A 237 -2.09 10.76 -12.18
N ARG A 238 -3.31 10.59 -12.65
CA ARG A 238 -4.27 9.67 -12.06
C ARG A 238 -3.91 8.26 -12.50
N GLU A 239 -3.25 7.54 -11.61
CA GLU A 239 -2.94 6.13 -11.83
C GLU A 239 -4.15 5.33 -11.37
N ALA A 240 -4.66 4.45 -12.22
CA ALA A 240 -5.46 3.37 -11.70
C ALA A 240 -4.65 2.74 -10.56
N LEU A 241 -5.25 2.69 -9.38
CA LEU A 241 -5.04 1.54 -8.54
C LEU A 241 -5.53 0.41 -9.44
N ASN A 242 -4.63 -0.08 -10.30
CA ASN A 242 -4.62 -1.46 -10.64
C ASN A 242 -4.93 -2.07 -9.29
N ALA A 243 -6.11 -2.66 -9.19
CA ALA A 243 -6.25 -3.74 -8.26
C ALA A 243 -5.13 -4.67 -8.73
N LYS A 244 -3.94 -4.46 -8.18
CA LYS A 244 -3.12 -5.56 -7.73
C LYS A 244 -3.99 -6.22 -6.66
N ARG A 245 -5.11 -6.84 -7.08
CA ARG A 245 -5.27 -8.27 -6.92
C ARG A 245 -3.84 -8.78 -7.06
N PRO A 246 -3.21 -9.23 -5.98
CA PRO A 246 -1.83 -9.69 -6.03
C PRO A 246 -1.75 -10.54 -7.28
N ASN A 247 -0.93 -10.09 -8.25
CA ASN A 247 -0.90 -10.53 -9.63
C ASN A 247 -1.47 -11.94 -9.72
N ARG A 248 -2.67 -12.15 -10.30
CA ARG A 248 -3.42 -13.41 -10.10
C ARG A 248 -2.62 -14.62 -10.59
N SER A 249 -1.56 -14.42 -11.39
CA SER A 249 -0.54 -15.40 -11.75
C SER A 249 0.55 -15.64 -10.69
N GLU A 250 0.93 -14.65 -9.87
CA GLU A 250 1.97 -14.75 -8.83
C GLU A 250 1.42 -14.94 -7.40
N GLY A 251 0.21 -14.45 -7.09
CA GLY A 251 -0.51 -14.84 -5.88
C GLY A 251 -0.85 -16.34 -5.89
N VAL A 252 -1.18 -16.87 -7.08
CA VAL A 252 -1.29 -18.30 -7.35
C VAL A 252 0.08 -19.00 -7.26
N SER A 253 1.19 -18.32 -7.56
CA SER A 253 2.53 -18.94 -7.52
C SER A 253 3.00 -19.28 -6.11
N LEU A 254 2.74 -18.43 -5.10
CA LEU A 254 3.07 -18.74 -3.70
C LEU A 254 2.03 -19.65 -3.05
N GLN A 255 0.75 -19.54 -3.42
CA GLN A 255 -0.29 -20.42 -2.89
C GLN A 255 -0.08 -21.89 -3.30
N ARG A 256 0.61 -22.15 -4.42
CA ARG A 256 1.02 -23.51 -4.83
C ARG A 256 1.84 -24.25 -3.76
N TYR A 257 2.52 -23.53 -2.87
CA TYR A 257 3.36 -24.14 -1.82
C TYR A 257 2.60 -24.45 -0.53
N ARG A 258 1.33 -24.05 -0.40
CA ARG A 258 0.53 -24.30 0.82
C ARG A 258 0.49 -25.78 1.22
N PRO A 259 0.29 -26.75 0.30
CA PRO A 259 0.32 -28.17 0.66
C PRO A 259 1.65 -28.60 1.29
N TRP A 260 2.78 -28.09 0.79
CA TRP A 260 4.11 -28.38 1.34
C TRP A 260 4.26 -27.86 2.76
N PHE A 261 3.78 -26.64 3.04
CA PHE A 261 3.84 -26.09 4.40
C PHE A 261 2.84 -26.75 5.36
N TYR A 262 1.65 -27.17 4.90
CA TYR A 262 0.76 -28.00 5.71
C TYR A 262 1.35 -29.38 6.01
N ALA A 263 1.95 -30.03 5.01
CA ALA A 263 2.63 -31.30 5.19
C ALA A 263 3.83 -31.16 6.15
N ALA A 264 4.63 -30.11 6.00
CA ALA A 264 5.71 -29.81 6.94
C ALA A 264 5.18 -29.58 8.36
N ALA A 265 4.10 -28.80 8.52
CA ALA A 265 3.50 -28.56 9.84
C ALA A 265 3.03 -29.87 10.50
N ALA A 266 2.29 -30.70 9.76
CA ALA A 266 1.83 -31.99 10.25
C ALA A 266 2.99 -32.94 10.58
N TYR A 267 4.01 -32.98 9.72
CA TYR A 267 5.22 -33.79 9.94
C TYR A 267 5.96 -33.35 11.21
N ASN A 268 6.22 -32.05 11.39
CA ASN A 268 6.97 -31.55 12.55
C ASN A 268 6.18 -31.73 13.85
N LEU A 269 4.85 -31.60 13.79
CA LEU A 269 3.97 -31.94 14.90
C LEU A 269 4.06 -33.42 15.27
N ALA A 270 3.88 -34.31 14.29
CA ALA A 270 3.90 -35.75 14.52
C ALA A 270 5.28 -36.24 14.98
N TRP A 271 6.35 -35.78 14.31
CA TRP A 271 7.72 -36.17 14.62
C TRP A 271 8.15 -35.65 16.00
N GLY A 272 7.86 -34.38 16.31
CA GLY A 272 8.16 -33.78 17.61
C GLY A 272 7.42 -34.47 18.74
N LEU A 273 6.11 -34.73 18.57
CA LEU A 273 5.33 -35.49 19.57
C LEU A 273 5.85 -36.92 19.73
N LEU A 274 6.20 -37.61 18.63
CA LEU A 274 6.77 -38.95 18.68
C LEU A 274 8.06 -38.98 19.49
N VAL A 275 8.96 -38.03 19.26
CA VAL A 275 10.24 -37.93 20.00
C VAL A 275 10.02 -37.60 21.48
N ILE A 276 9.06 -36.75 21.79
CA ILE A 276 8.77 -36.36 23.18
C ILE A 276 8.13 -37.52 23.95
N VAL A 277 7.09 -38.14 23.38
CA VAL A 277 6.28 -39.15 24.09
C VAL A 277 6.92 -40.55 24.03
N TRP A 278 7.54 -40.90 22.91
CA TRP A 278 8.19 -42.21 22.70
C TRP A 278 9.63 -42.06 22.16
N PRO A 279 10.54 -41.47 22.95
CA PRO A 279 11.89 -41.10 22.50
C PRO A 279 12.70 -42.28 21.95
N VAL A 280 12.45 -43.48 22.45
CA VAL A 280 13.17 -44.72 22.09
C VAL A 280 12.72 -45.32 20.76
N SER A 281 11.49 -45.05 20.32
CA SER A 281 10.89 -45.74 19.16
C SER A 281 11.64 -45.48 17.85
N LEU A 282 12.13 -44.25 17.65
CA LEU A 282 12.92 -43.92 16.46
C LEU A 282 14.26 -44.63 16.43
N PHE A 283 14.97 -44.74 17.57
CA PHE A 283 16.23 -45.48 17.66
C PHE A 283 16.05 -46.94 17.27
N ARG A 284 14.98 -47.58 17.75
CA ARG A 284 14.66 -48.97 17.39
C ARG A 284 14.33 -49.12 15.90
N LEU A 285 13.57 -48.17 15.35
CA LEU A 285 13.14 -48.20 13.95
C LEU A 285 14.32 -48.06 12.97
N ILE A 286 15.29 -47.19 13.29
CA ILE A 286 16.44 -46.89 12.42
C ILE A 286 17.70 -47.69 12.80
N GLY A 287 17.59 -48.61 13.76
CA GLY A 287 18.69 -49.50 14.18
C GLY A 287 19.85 -48.78 14.88
N MET A 288 19.57 -47.71 15.62
CA MET A 288 20.59 -47.00 16.40
C MET A 288 20.75 -47.52 17.82
N PRO A 289 21.97 -47.42 18.39
CA PRO A 289 22.16 -47.64 19.82
C PRO A 289 21.33 -46.63 20.63
N LEU A 290 20.75 -47.10 21.73
CA LEU A 290 20.02 -46.25 22.67
C LEU A 290 21.01 -45.25 23.30
N THR A 291 20.64 -43.98 23.28
CA THR A 291 21.42 -42.93 23.94
C THR A 291 21.05 -42.80 25.41
N SER A 292 22.03 -42.56 26.29
CA SER A 292 21.79 -42.12 27.68
C SER A 292 21.23 -40.69 27.73
N GLU A 293 21.41 -39.92 26.65
CA GLU A 293 21.02 -38.51 26.52
C GLU A 293 19.57 -38.34 26.02
N ILE A 294 18.63 -39.08 26.60
CA ILE A 294 17.21 -39.04 26.22
C ILE A 294 16.64 -37.62 26.35
N ALA A 295 17.04 -36.88 27.39
CA ALA A 295 16.61 -35.51 27.61
C ALA A 295 17.03 -34.57 26.46
N SER A 296 18.28 -34.67 26.00
CA SER A 296 18.80 -33.90 24.87
C SER A 296 18.07 -34.24 23.56
N TRP A 297 17.73 -35.52 23.37
CA TRP A 297 16.91 -35.96 22.24
C TRP A 297 15.48 -35.42 22.28
N GLN A 298 14.84 -35.46 23.45
CA GLN A 298 13.52 -34.87 23.64
C GLN A 298 13.52 -33.34 23.47
N ALA A 299 14.58 -32.66 23.89
CA ALA A 299 14.76 -31.23 23.65
C ALA A 299 14.83 -30.90 22.14
N LEU A 300 15.52 -31.72 21.36
CA LEU A 300 15.48 -31.61 19.89
C LEU A 300 14.06 -31.83 19.35
N GLY A 301 13.33 -32.83 19.86
CA GLY A 301 11.93 -33.05 19.54
C GLY A 301 11.03 -31.84 19.83
N MET A 302 11.23 -31.18 20.98
CA MET A 302 10.51 -29.95 21.34
C MET A 302 10.83 -28.80 20.38
N MET A 303 12.09 -28.62 19.99
CA MET A 303 12.48 -27.59 19.02
C MET A 303 11.81 -27.83 17.66
N VAL A 304 11.79 -29.07 17.18
CA VAL A 304 11.11 -29.46 15.94
C VAL A 304 9.60 -29.22 16.04
N LEU A 305 8.98 -29.59 17.17
CA LEU A 305 7.56 -29.37 17.43
C LEU A 305 7.17 -27.88 17.31
N VAL A 306 8.00 -26.97 17.82
CA VAL A 306 7.74 -25.51 17.79
C VAL A 306 7.73 -24.95 16.36
N TYR A 307 8.35 -25.61 15.38
CA TYR A 307 8.24 -25.19 13.97
C TYR A 307 6.88 -25.50 13.35
N ALA A 308 6.09 -26.43 13.90
CA ALA A 308 4.77 -26.79 13.37
C ALA A 308 3.81 -25.57 13.24
N PRO A 309 3.57 -24.75 14.29
CA PRO A 309 2.74 -23.55 14.17
C PRO A 309 3.31 -22.52 13.18
N ALA A 310 4.63 -22.38 13.09
CA ALA A 310 5.27 -21.48 12.13
C ALA A 310 4.95 -21.90 10.69
N TYR A 311 5.05 -23.19 10.37
CA TYR A 311 4.73 -23.71 9.03
C TYR A 311 3.23 -23.61 8.74
N TRP A 312 2.39 -23.84 9.73
CA TRP A 312 0.95 -23.68 9.60
C TRP A 312 0.53 -22.23 9.30
N TRP A 313 1.16 -21.24 9.95
CA TRP A 313 0.94 -19.83 9.63
C TRP A 313 1.39 -19.48 8.22
N VAL A 314 2.55 -19.98 7.77
CA VAL A 314 3.00 -19.83 6.37
C VAL A 314 2.00 -20.47 5.41
N ALA A 315 1.43 -21.64 5.73
CA ALA A 315 0.45 -22.30 4.88
C ALA A 315 -0.89 -21.53 4.79
N ARG A 316 -1.30 -20.83 5.85
CA ARG A 316 -2.54 -20.04 5.88
C ARG A 316 -2.44 -18.73 5.12
N ASP A 317 -1.34 -18.01 5.33
CA ASP A 317 -1.06 -16.78 4.59
C ASP A 317 0.43 -16.71 4.21
N PRO A 318 0.80 -17.35 3.07
CA PRO A 318 2.19 -17.41 2.63
C PRO A 318 2.78 -16.05 2.30
N VAL A 319 1.94 -15.05 2.02
CA VAL A 319 2.41 -13.70 1.70
C VAL A 319 2.80 -12.98 2.97
N ARG A 320 1.93 -13.01 3.99
CA ARG A 320 2.16 -12.33 5.26
C ARG A 320 3.29 -12.96 6.07
N HIS A 321 3.37 -14.29 6.08
CA HIS A 321 4.30 -15.03 6.93
C HIS A 321 5.58 -15.51 6.22
N ARG A 322 5.86 -14.99 5.02
CA ARG A 322 7.03 -15.35 4.19
C ARG A 322 8.38 -15.35 4.91
N HIS A 323 8.57 -14.50 5.92
CA HIS A 323 9.80 -14.42 6.71
C HIS A 323 10.05 -15.66 7.56
N LEU A 324 8.98 -16.33 8.04
CA LEU A 324 9.11 -17.57 8.80
C LEU A 324 9.70 -18.70 7.96
N ALA A 325 9.44 -18.72 6.65
CA ALA A 325 10.05 -19.68 5.74
C ALA A 325 11.57 -19.49 5.61
N ALA A 326 12.07 -18.25 5.74
CA ALA A 326 13.51 -17.95 5.70
C ALA A 326 14.22 -18.51 6.93
N ILE A 327 13.63 -18.29 8.12
CA ILE A 327 14.11 -18.86 9.38
C ILE A 327 14.08 -20.39 9.31
N ALA A 328 13.01 -20.94 8.74
CA ALA A 328 12.87 -22.38 8.58
C ALA A 328 13.94 -22.99 7.68
N LEU A 329 14.18 -22.41 6.50
CA LEU A 329 15.20 -22.92 5.59
C LEU A 329 16.60 -22.79 6.20
N LEU A 330 16.88 -21.70 6.93
CA LEU A 330 18.14 -21.54 7.65
C LEU A 330 18.37 -22.67 8.67
N GLY A 331 17.37 -22.98 9.50
CA GLY A 331 17.44 -24.10 10.43
C GLY A 331 17.67 -25.45 9.73
N LYS A 332 16.99 -25.67 8.61
CA LYS A 332 17.12 -26.90 7.80
C LYS A 332 18.44 -27.04 7.05
N LEU A 333 19.20 -25.96 6.89
CA LEU A 333 20.54 -26.02 6.31
C LEU A 333 21.60 -26.35 7.36
N LEU A 334 21.40 -25.86 8.60
CA LEU A 334 22.34 -26.09 9.69
C LEU A 334 22.31 -27.53 10.22
N GLY A 335 21.15 -28.20 10.20
CA GLY A 335 21.02 -29.60 10.62
C GLY A 335 21.94 -30.56 9.86
N PRO A 336 21.85 -30.63 8.52
CA PRO A 336 22.73 -31.48 7.72
C PRO A 336 24.22 -31.11 7.81
N LEU A 337 24.56 -29.82 7.92
CA LEU A 337 25.95 -29.40 8.13
C LEU A 337 26.50 -29.91 9.47
N GLY A 338 25.72 -29.78 10.55
CA GLY A 338 26.06 -30.33 11.86
C GLY A 338 26.19 -31.85 11.83
N PHE A 339 25.31 -32.55 11.09
CA PHE A 339 25.41 -33.99 10.92
C PHE A 339 26.63 -34.43 10.12
N LEU A 340 26.99 -33.75 9.02
CA LEU A 340 28.20 -34.05 8.25
C LEU A 340 29.47 -33.91 9.12
N TRP A 341 29.51 -32.88 9.96
CA TRP A 341 30.57 -32.71 10.95
C TRP A 341 30.59 -33.87 11.96
N ALA A 342 29.44 -34.21 12.54
CA ALA A 342 29.32 -35.30 13.52
C ALA A 342 29.65 -36.68 12.94
N LEU A 343 29.30 -36.91 11.67
CA LEU A 343 29.63 -38.13 10.94
C LEU A 343 31.13 -38.23 10.71
N HIS A 344 31.78 -37.12 10.31
CA HIS A 344 33.23 -37.04 10.15
C HIS A 344 33.97 -37.23 11.48
N ALA A 345 33.41 -36.68 12.58
CA ALA A 345 33.95 -36.84 13.93
C ALA A 345 33.62 -38.19 14.59
N HIS A 346 32.92 -39.09 13.89
CA HIS A 346 32.45 -40.39 14.41
C HIS A 346 31.58 -40.31 15.68
N THR A 347 30.92 -39.17 15.93
CA THR A 347 30.05 -38.97 17.10
C THR A 347 28.60 -39.36 16.83
N LEU A 348 28.18 -39.36 15.55
CA LEU A 348 26.86 -39.84 15.13
C LEU A 348 26.96 -40.90 14.04
N PRO A 349 26.14 -41.96 14.11
CA PRO A 349 26.16 -43.04 13.14
C PRO A 349 25.47 -42.64 11.84
N LEU A 350 25.84 -43.27 10.71
CA LEU A 350 25.31 -42.95 9.37
C LEU A 350 23.77 -43.09 9.30
N GLN A 351 23.20 -44.00 10.09
CA GLN A 351 21.76 -44.22 10.24
C GLN A 351 21.01 -42.92 10.60
N PHE A 352 21.69 -41.95 11.24
CA PHE A 352 21.09 -40.66 11.61
C PHE A 352 20.83 -39.78 10.40
N GLY A 353 21.50 -40.08 9.30
CA GLY A 353 21.21 -39.52 8.00
C GLY A 353 19.74 -39.69 7.60
N LEU A 354 19.06 -40.77 8.00
CA LEU A 354 17.62 -40.93 7.68
C LEU A 354 16.75 -39.90 8.42
N ALA A 355 17.07 -39.61 9.68
CA ALA A 355 16.39 -38.57 10.45
C ALA A 355 16.63 -37.18 9.84
N ILE A 356 17.86 -36.91 9.40
CA ILE A 356 18.24 -35.66 8.72
C ILE A 356 17.56 -35.52 7.36
N LEU A 357 17.52 -36.58 6.55
CA LEU A 357 16.89 -36.56 5.24
C LEU A 357 15.39 -36.22 5.34
N THR A 358 14.70 -36.83 6.31
CA THR A 358 13.26 -36.66 6.51
C THR A 358 12.89 -35.35 7.23
N ASN A 359 13.72 -34.89 8.18
CA ASN A 359 13.50 -33.61 8.86
C ASN A 359 13.92 -32.40 8.04
N ASP A 360 15.00 -32.49 7.27
CA ASP A 360 15.62 -31.33 6.63
C ASP A 360 15.58 -31.41 5.10
N CYS A 361 16.34 -32.34 4.51
CA CYS A 361 16.63 -32.34 3.07
C CYS A 361 15.38 -32.48 2.20
N LEU A 362 14.40 -33.29 2.62
CA LEU A 362 13.14 -33.52 1.89
C LEU A 362 12.40 -32.22 1.56
N TRP A 363 12.50 -31.21 2.43
CA TRP A 363 11.73 -29.96 2.33
C TRP A 363 12.46 -28.87 1.55
N TRP A 364 13.77 -29.02 1.31
CA TRP A 364 14.62 -28.00 0.68
C TRP A 364 14.11 -27.51 -0.68
N PRO A 365 13.70 -28.38 -1.64
CA PRO A 365 13.29 -27.92 -2.96
C PRO A 365 12.07 -26.99 -2.89
N ALA A 366 11.08 -27.35 -2.08
CA ALA A 366 9.86 -26.58 -1.91
C ALA A 366 10.11 -25.25 -1.18
N PHE A 367 10.86 -25.28 -0.07
CA PHE A 367 11.15 -24.11 0.76
C PHE A 367 12.05 -23.11 0.02
N THR A 368 13.06 -23.61 -0.71
CA THR A 368 13.96 -22.76 -1.51
C THR A 368 13.21 -22.12 -2.67
N ALA A 369 12.42 -22.89 -3.42
CA ALA A 369 11.65 -22.34 -4.53
C ALA A 369 10.59 -21.33 -4.04
N PHE A 370 9.98 -21.58 -2.88
CA PHE A 370 9.09 -20.61 -2.22
C PHE A 370 9.83 -19.31 -1.89
N LEU A 371 10.99 -19.39 -1.24
CA LEU A 371 11.76 -18.22 -0.82
C LEU A 371 12.27 -17.40 -2.00
N VAL A 372 12.80 -18.02 -3.05
CA VAL A 372 13.24 -17.32 -4.26
C VAL A 372 12.09 -16.48 -4.85
N ARG A 373 10.87 -17.04 -4.90
CA ARG A 373 9.68 -16.34 -5.37
C ARG A 373 9.22 -15.25 -4.40
N ALA A 374 9.25 -15.52 -3.09
CA ALA A 374 8.90 -14.55 -2.05
C ALA A 374 9.87 -13.35 -2.03
N THR A 375 11.15 -13.58 -2.30
CA THR A 375 12.19 -12.55 -2.40
C THR A 375 11.96 -11.63 -3.59
N ARG A 376 11.69 -12.20 -4.78
CA ARG A 376 11.35 -11.41 -5.97
C ARG A 376 10.14 -10.50 -5.71
N ARG A 377 9.13 -11.02 -5.01
CA ARG A 377 7.94 -10.25 -4.58
C ARG A 377 8.28 -9.12 -3.60
N SER A 378 9.24 -9.32 -2.71
CA SER A 378 9.61 -8.34 -1.68
C SER A 378 10.39 -7.14 -2.25
N GLY A 379 10.82 -7.19 -3.52
CA GLY A 379 11.77 -6.22 -4.07
C GLY A 379 13.22 -6.56 -3.74
N GLY A 380 13.52 -7.83 -3.42
CA GLY A 380 14.86 -8.33 -3.15
C GLY A 380 15.06 -8.86 -1.71
N TRP A 381 16.21 -9.50 -1.48
CA TRP A 381 16.55 -10.14 -0.20
C TRP A 381 16.59 -9.15 0.96
N ARG A 382 17.12 -7.94 0.72
CA ARG A 382 17.19 -6.88 1.73
C ARG A 382 15.80 -6.46 2.24
N ALA A 383 14.81 -6.39 1.35
CA ALA A 383 13.45 -6.02 1.72
C ALA A 383 12.73 -7.15 2.46
N LEU A 384 12.93 -8.41 2.05
CA LEU A 384 12.40 -9.59 2.74
C LEU A 384 12.94 -9.70 4.17
N LEU A 385 14.26 -9.56 4.33
CA LEU A 385 14.93 -9.66 5.63
C LEU A 385 14.64 -8.47 6.55
N ALA A 386 14.37 -7.28 5.99
CA ALA A 386 13.95 -6.11 6.76
C ALA A 386 12.49 -6.18 7.24
N GLY A 387 11.76 -7.26 6.96
CA GLY A 387 10.36 -7.42 7.34
C GLY A 387 9.39 -6.43 6.69
N ARG A 388 9.80 -5.81 5.56
CA ARG A 388 9.02 -4.79 4.85
C ARG A 388 8.00 -5.38 3.88
#